data_AF-A0A965UZ75-F1
#
_entry.id   AF-A0A965UZ75-F1
#
_cell.length_a   1.000
_cell.length_b   1.000
_cell.length_c   1.000
_cell.angle_alpha   90.00
_cell.angle_beta   90.00
_cell.angle_gamma   90.00
#
_symmetry.space_group_name_H-M   'P 1'
#
loop_
_entity.id
_entity.type
_entity.pdbx_description
1 polymer ?
#
loop_
_entity_poly.entity_id
_entity_poly.type
_entity_poly.pdbx_seq_one_letter_code
_entity_poly.pdbx_strand_id
1 'polypeptide(L)'
;EEAQRRIDADRQVADTLLEQARIAREFGGDNTRAKAAEDALAVEREIARVREEVAAARDGGDTEAVANGETRIAQLEKIKAEQQAIADGSAKAAADEAQRLADQEERVNKLLNAGREQTQLEQQVADVQQVQARTAQELAAARLAGNEEAANTAAARLAQLDQLQASLEESQQAAEQGFGNGFAQAFRAVDQNIGEVINKAAEFGNAGAEAAQRLQEGIARAQEQARAGILNKEAFDAEVARQQEVFNKEVENLEKTDRLRKQKIEENAKLREQAEAQAVKQAEEAVKQQQQLIQQQQAEYAKQQQAVAAEQARFAEERRKAEQAEFERQSARIRELNTLGSRTVSTADIRTQ
;
A
#
# COMPACT_ATOMS: atom_id res chain seq x y z
N GLU A 1 39.44 -3.64 -2.19
CA GLU A 1 38.60 -3.95 -1.00
C GLU A 1 37.49 -2.93 -0.76
N GLU A 2 37.78 -1.63 -0.72
CA GLU A 2 36.76 -0.60 -0.44
C GLU A 2 35.65 -0.54 -1.50
N ALA A 3 36.00 -0.66 -2.79
CA ALA A 3 35.01 -0.78 -3.87
C ALA A 3 34.12 -2.02 -3.75
N GLN A 4 34.68 -3.14 -3.28
CA GLN A 4 33.92 -4.39 -3.08
C GLN A 4 32.93 -4.25 -1.93
N ARG A 5 33.34 -3.63 -0.81
CA ARG A 5 32.43 -3.35 0.32
C ARG A 5 31.28 -2.44 -0.06
N ARG A 6 31.50 -1.46 -0.95
CA ARG A 6 30.43 -0.59 -1.44
C ARG A 6 29.46 -1.34 -2.35
N ILE A 7 29.96 -2.19 -3.24
CA ILE A 7 29.12 -3.06 -4.07
C ILE A 7 28.28 -4.02 -3.22
N ASP A 8 28.86 -4.59 -2.17
CA ASP A 8 28.15 -5.51 -1.28
C ASP A 8 27.07 -4.78 -0.45
N ALA A 9 27.36 -3.55 0.00
CA ALA A 9 26.39 -2.70 0.69
C ALA A 9 25.23 -2.26 -0.23
N ASP A 10 25.54 -1.85 -1.46
CA ASP A 10 24.53 -1.45 -2.45
C ASP A 10 23.62 -2.64 -2.84
N ARG A 11 24.19 -3.86 -2.92
CA ARG A 11 23.41 -5.09 -3.12
C ARG A 11 22.47 -5.36 -1.95
N GLN A 12 22.94 -5.26 -0.71
CA GLN A 12 22.08 -5.46 0.47
C GLN A 12 20.91 -4.48 0.50
N VAL A 13 21.14 -3.22 0.14
CA VAL A 13 20.08 -2.20 0.06
C VAL A 13 19.11 -2.55 -1.06
N ALA A 14 19.60 -2.89 -2.25
CA ALA A 14 18.75 -3.28 -3.37
C ALA A 14 17.89 -4.51 -3.05
N ASP A 15 18.46 -5.55 -2.44
CA ASP A 15 17.75 -6.76 -2.04
C ASP A 15 16.68 -6.45 -0.99
N THR A 16 16.99 -5.58 -0.02
CA THR A 16 16.01 -5.13 1.00
C THR A 16 14.84 -4.38 0.37
N LEU A 17 15.10 -3.49 -0.61
CA LEU A 17 14.05 -2.73 -1.29
C LEU A 17 13.19 -3.62 -2.20
N LEU A 18 13.80 -4.58 -2.90
CA LEU A 18 13.08 -5.56 -3.70
C LEU A 18 12.17 -6.42 -2.82
N GLU A 19 12.66 -6.84 -1.65
CA GLU A 19 11.88 -7.61 -0.69
C GLU A 19 10.73 -6.79 -0.11
N GLN A 20 10.97 -5.54 0.31
CA GLN A 20 9.89 -4.65 0.75
C GLN A 20 8.83 -4.41 -0.35
N ALA A 21 9.26 -4.26 -1.60
CA ALA A 21 8.35 -4.10 -2.73
C ALA A 21 7.53 -5.37 -3.00
N ARG A 22 8.11 -6.55 -2.81
CA ARG A 22 7.41 -7.85 -2.88
C ARG A 22 6.37 -7.96 -1.77
N ILE A 23 6.76 -7.71 -0.51
CA ILE A 23 5.85 -7.76 0.65
C ILE A 23 4.68 -6.78 0.48
N ALA A 24 4.95 -5.56 0.02
CA ALA A 24 3.93 -4.57 -0.24
C ALA A 24 2.94 -5.02 -1.34
N ARG A 25 3.42 -5.70 -2.38
CA ARG A 25 2.60 -6.16 -3.51
C ARG A 25 1.77 -7.40 -3.18
N GLU A 26 2.38 -8.39 -2.54
CA GLU A 26 1.78 -9.71 -2.33
C GLU A 26 0.98 -9.79 -1.02
N PHE A 27 1.41 -9.06 0.02
CA PHE A 27 0.84 -9.16 1.37
C PHE A 27 0.28 -7.82 1.88
N GLY A 28 0.21 -6.79 1.03
CA GLY A 28 -0.28 -5.47 1.40
C GLY A 28 0.59 -4.77 2.45
N GLY A 29 1.87 -5.14 2.56
CA GLY A 29 2.81 -4.58 3.54
C GLY A 29 2.79 -5.29 4.91
N ASP A 30 2.02 -6.37 5.06
CA ASP A 30 2.00 -7.15 6.30
C ASP A 30 3.20 -8.11 6.37
N ASN A 31 4.24 -7.68 7.09
CA ASN A 31 5.47 -8.46 7.30
C ASN A 31 5.22 -9.81 7.99
N THR A 32 4.18 -9.93 8.82
CA THR A 32 3.84 -11.18 9.49
C THR A 32 3.29 -12.19 8.50
N ARG A 33 2.45 -11.75 7.56
CA ARG A 33 1.93 -12.59 6.48
C ARG A 33 3.01 -13.02 5.48
N ALA A 34 3.91 -12.10 5.14
CA ALA A 34 5.06 -12.42 4.28
C ALA A 34 5.97 -13.46 4.92
N LYS A 35 6.30 -13.30 6.21
CA LYS A 35 7.10 -14.27 6.94
C LYS A 35 6.40 -15.63 7.05
N ALA A 36 5.10 -15.65 7.31
CA ALA A 36 4.33 -16.89 7.34
C ALA A 36 4.34 -17.61 5.98
N ALA A 37 4.29 -16.88 4.87
CA ALA A 37 4.40 -17.46 3.53
C ALA A 37 5.79 -18.09 3.29
N GLU A 38 6.85 -17.43 3.73
CA GLU A 38 8.21 -17.96 3.68
C GLU A 38 8.37 -19.22 4.55
N ASP A 39 7.88 -19.17 5.78
CA ASP A 39 7.90 -20.30 6.71
C ASP A 39 7.10 -21.49 6.14
N ALA A 40 5.96 -21.25 5.49
CA ALA A 40 5.18 -22.30 4.81
C ALA A 40 5.97 -22.96 3.67
N LEU A 41 6.70 -22.18 2.87
CA LEU A 41 7.59 -22.70 1.82
C LEU A 41 8.77 -23.49 2.39
N ALA A 42 9.35 -23.02 3.50
CA ALA A 42 10.43 -23.74 4.19
C ALA A 42 9.96 -25.09 4.74
N VAL A 43 8.78 -25.13 5.36
CA VAL A 43 8.14 -26.36 5.85
C VAL A 43 7.81 -27.31 4.70
N GLU A 44 7.36 -26.80 3.55
CA GLU A 44 7.11 -27.61 2.36
C GLU A 44 8.37 -28.30 1.81
N ARG A 45 9.50 -27.58 1.78
CA ARG A 45 10.79 -28.18 1.41
C ARG A 45 11.21 -29.27 2.40
N GLU A 46 11.00 -29.04 3.70
CA GLU A 46 11.30 -30.02 4.73
C GLU A 46 10.41 -31.27 4.62
N ILE A 47 9.12 -31.11 4.30
CA ILE A 47 8.22 -32.25 4.02
C ILE A 47 8.73 -33.08 2.84
N ALA A 48 9.16 -32.43 1.76
CA ALA A 48 9.72 -33.13 0.60
C ALA A 48 10.97 -33.93 0.98
N ARG A 49 11.88 -33.33 1.75
CA ARG A 49 13.09 -33.99 2.27
C ARG A 49 12.75 -35.22 3.13
N VAL A 50 11.81 -35.08 4.09
CA VAL A 50 11.41 -36.20 4.95
C VAL A 50 10.68 -37.30 4.16
N ARG A 51 9.92 -36.95 3.11
CA ARG A 51 9.30 -37.95 2.21
C ARG A 51 10.34 -38.77 1.47
N GLU A 52 11.45 -38.17 1.03
CA GLU A 52 12.59 -38.89 0.44
C GLU A 52 13.25 -39.82 1.47
N GLU A 53 13.46 -39.37 2.71
CA GLU A 53 13.98 -40.21 3.80
C GLU A 53 13.08 -41.41 4.09
N VAL A 54 11.76 -41.20 4.15
CA VAL A 54 10.77 -42.27 4.34
C VAL A 54 10.80 -43.26 3.18
N ALA A 55 10.93 -42.78 1.93
CA ALA A 55 11.04 -43.67 0.77
C ALA A 55 12.29 -44.54 0.86
N ALA A 56 13.45 -43.96 1.18
CA ALA A 56 14.69 -44.71 1.36
C ALA A 56 14.61 -45.73 2.52
N ALA A 57 13.96 -45.37 3.64
CA ALA A 57 13.73 -46.26 4.76
C ALA A 57 12.81 -47.44 4.40
N ARG A 58 11.78 -47.21 3.57
CA ARG A 58 10.93 -48.29 3.03
C ARG A 58 11.71 -49.26 2.16
N ASP A 59 12.56 -48.73 1.27
CA ASP A 59 13.42 -49.56 0.41
C ASP A 59 14.45 -50.38 1.23
N GLY A 60 14.90 -49.83 2.36
CA GLY A 60 15.78 -50.51 3.32
C GLY A 60 15.10 -51.45 4.31
N GLY A 61 13.77 -51.49 4.35
CA GLY A 61 13.00 -52.30 5.31
C GLY A 61 13.00 -51.79 6.76
N ASP A 62 13.38 -50.54 7.00
CA ASP A 62 13.40 -49.93 8.34
C ASP A 62 12.03 -49.36 8.70
N THR A 63 11.18 -50.21 9.29
CA THR A 63 9.80 -49.86 9.64
C THR A 63 9.69 -48.78 10.72
N GLU A 64 10.67 -48.67 11.61
CA GLU A 64 10.66 -47.67 12.69
C GLU A 64 10.96 -46.28 12.13
N ALA A 65 11.96 -46.16 11.26
CA ALA A 65 12.27 -44.91 10.56
C ALA A 65 11.09 -44.43 9.69
N VAL A 66 10.36 -45.36 9.05
CA VAL A 66 9.13 -45.04 8.29
C VAL A 66 8.06 -44.44 9.20
N ALA A 67 7.74 -45.09 10.32
CA ALA A 67 6.70 -44.61 11.24
C ALA A 67 7.04 -43.24 11.84
N ASN A 68 8.32 -43.03 12.20
CA ASN A 68 8.81 -41.75 12.71
C ASN A 68 8.74 -40.65 11.63
N GLY A 69 9.13 -40.95 10.40
CA GLY A 69 9.06 -40.02 9.29
C GLY A 69 7.62 -39.64 8.91
N GLU A 70 6.69 -40.59 8.90
CA GLU A 70 5.26 -40.32 8.67
C GLU A 70 4.66 -39.42 9.76
N THR A 71 5.00 -39.66 11.03
CA THR A 71 4.58 -38.80 12.14
C THR A 71 5.12 -37.38 11.98
N ARG A 72 6.39 -37.24 11.59
CA ARG A 72 7.02 -35.94 11.35
C ARG A 72 6.38 -35.21 10.17
N ILE A 73 6.07 -35.90 9.08
CA ILE A 73 5.34 -35.34 7.93
C ILE A 73 3.98 -34.79 8.39
N ALA A 74 3.21 -35.55 9.16
CA ALA A 74 1.91 -35.10 9.65
C ALA A 74 2.03 -33.83 10.52
N GLN A 75 3.05 -33.74 11.38
CA GLN A 75 3.31 -32.53 12.18
C GLN A 75 3.69 -31.33 11.30
N LEU A 76 4.55 -31.53 10.31
CA LEU A 76 4.94 -30.48 9.38
C LEU A 76 3.78 -30.02 8.50
N GLU A 77 2.90 -30.93 8.06
CA GLU A 77 1.69 -30.57 7.30
C GLU A 77 0.73 -29.70 8.13
N LYS A 78 0.60 -29.98 9.45
CA LYS A 78 -0.16 -29.12 10.36
C LYS A 78 0.46 -27.72 10.46
N ILE A 79 1.77 -27.62 10.68
CA ILE A 79 2.47 -26.33 10.76
C ILE A 79 2.34 -25.56 9.44
N LYS A 80 2.46 -26.25 8.29
CA LYS A 80 2.27 -25.63 6.97
C LYS A 80 0.88 -25.02 6.85
N ALA A 81 -0.16 -25.76 7.25
CA ALA A 81 -1.54 -25.28 7.20
C ALA A 81 -1.75 -24.04 8.07
N GLU A 82 -1.19 -24.01 9.28
CA GLU A 82 -1.24 -22.84 10.18
C GLU A 82 -0.54 -21.62 9.57
N GLN A 83 0.66 -21.80 9.00
CA GLN A 83 1.39 -20.71 8.35
C GLN A 83 0.68 -20.21 7.09
N GLN A 84 0.09 -21.10 6.29
CA GLN A 84 -0.73 -20.73 5.14
C GLN A 84 -1.93 -19.88 5.57
N ALA A 85 -2.66 -20.29 6.62
CA ALA A 85 -3.79 -19.55 7.18
C ALA A 85 -3.44 -18.14 7.71
N ILE A 86 -2.18 -17.92 8.09
CA ILE A 86 -1.67 -16.59 8.44
C ILE A 86 -1.35 -15.83 7.15
N ALA A 87 -0.64 -16.44 6.21
CA ALA A 87 -0.23 -15.81 4.95
C ALA A 87 -1.41 -15.34 4.09
N ASP A 88 -2.46 -16.15 3.97
CA ASP A 88 -3.69 -15.83 3.25
C ASP A 88 -4.62 -14.88 4.02
N GLY A 89 -4.31 -14.58 5.29
CA GLY A 89 -5.02 -13.61 6.12
C GLY A 89 -6.35 -14.14 6.69
N SER A 90 -6.64 -15.42 6.49
CA SER A 90 -7.87 -16.06 6.96
C SER A 90 -7.95 -16.11 8.50
N ALA A 91 -6.81 -16.26 9.19
CA ALA A 91 -6.75 -16.20 10.64
C ALA A 91 -7.14 -14.82 11.21
N LYS A 92 -6.74 -13.74 10.53
CA LYS A 92 -7.11 -12.37 10.92
C LYS A 92 -8.59 -12.10 10.65
N ALA A 93 -9.08 -12.50 9.48
CA ALA A 93 -10.50 -12.38 9.14
C ALA A 93 -11.40 -13.15 10.14
N ALA A 94 -11.00 -14.36 10.53
CA ALA A 94 -11.73 -15.16 11.52
C ALA A 94 -11.68 -14.53 12.93
N ALA A 95 -10.55 -13.95 13.33
CA ALA A 95 -10.45 -13.23 14.61
C ALA A 95 -11.31 -11.96 14.62
N ASP A 96 -11.26 -11.17 13.54
CA ASP A 96 -12.09 -9.97 13.37
C ASP A 96 -13.60 -10.31 13.35
N GLU A 97 -13.97 -11.43 12.73
CA GLU A 97 -15.35 -11.94 12.71
C GLU A 97 -15.80 -12.45 14.08
N ALA A 98 -14.97 -13.23 14.77
CA ALA A 98 -15.26 -13.69 16.13
C ALA A 98 -15.44 -12.51 17.11
N GLN A 99 -14.61 -11.47 16.97
CA GLN A 99 -14.76 -10.25 17.78
C GLN A 99 -16.04 -9.51 17.43
N ARG A 100 -16.41 -9.39 16.13
CA ARG A 100 -17.71 -8.82 15.75
C ARG A 100 -18.90 -9.59 16.33
N LEU A 101 -18.81 -10.92 16.39
CA LEU A 101 -19.86 -11.77 16.96
C LEU A 101 -19.95 -11.58 18.48
N ALA A 102 -18.82 -11.55 19.20
CA ALA A 102 -18.79 -11.28 20.64
C ALA A 102 -19.38 -9.90 20.97
N ASP A 103 -19.00 -8.87 20.22
CA ASP A 103 -19.57 -7.52 20.37
C ASP A 103 -21.07 -7.50 20.07
N GLN A 104 -21.55 -8.29 19.11
CA GLN A 104 -22.97 -8.44 18.81
C GLN A 104 -23.73 -9.15 19.95
N GLU A 105 -23.17 -10.22 20.51
CA GLU A 105 -23.77 -10.93 21.65
C GLU A 105 -23.88 -10.02 22.88
N GLU A 106 -22.85 -9.24 23.19
CA GLU A 106 -22.89 -8.28 24.29
C GLU A 106 -23.98 -7.22 24.08
N ARG A 107 -24.12 -6.72 22.84
CA ARG A 107 -25.20 -5.78 22.47
C ARG A 107 -26.57 -6.40 22.65
N VAL A 108 -26.79 -7.62 22.13
CA VAL A 108 -28.06 -8.32 22.28
C VAL A 108 -28.41 -8.52 23.75
N ASN A 109 -27.44 -8.89 24.58
CA ASN A 109 -27.66 -9.06 26.03
C ASN A 109 -28.01 -7.74 26.73
N LYS A 110 -27.34 -6.64 26.40
CA LYS A 110 -27.67 -5.31 26.96
C LYS A 110 -29.07 -4.85 26.53
N LEU A 111 -29.43 -5.03 25.26
CA LEU A 111 -30.76 -4.69 24.73
C LEU A 111 -31.86 -5.55 25.38
N LEU A 112 -31.63 -6.86 25.53
CA LEU A 112 -32.57 -7.75 26.20
C LEU A 112 -32.76 -7.39 27.68
N ASN A 113 -31.71 -6.97 28.38
CA ASN A 113 -31.81 -6.55 29.78
C ASN A 113 -32.57 -5.22 29.92
N ALA A 114 -32.29 -4.22 29.09
CA ALA A 114 -33.02 -2.96 29.09
C ALA A 114 -34.52 -3.18 28.77
N GLY A 115 -34.84 -4.01 27.77
CA GLY A 115 -36.21 -4.37 27.45
C GLY A 115 -36.93 -5.13 28.59
N ARG A 116 -36.20 -5.96 29.35
CA ARG A 116 -36.73 -6.63 30.54
C ARG A 116 -37.05 -5.66 31.67
N GLU A 117 -36.21 -4.66 31.91
CA GLU A 117 -36.45 -3.63 32.93
C GLU A 117 -37.70 -2.80 32.60
N GLN A 118 -37.87 -2.42 31.33
CA GLN A 118 -39.07 -1.71 30.86
C GLN A 118 -40.32 -2.58 30.98
N THR A 119 -40.25 -3.86 30.57
CA THR A 119 -41.36 -4.81 30.73
C THR A 119 -41.71 -5.03 32.20
N GLN A 120 -40.72 -5.06 33.10
CA GLN A 120 -40.94 -5.18 34.54
C GLN A 120 -41.63 -3.96 35.13
N LEU A 121 -41.26 -2.74 34.72
CA LEU A 121 -41.94 -1.52 35.14
C LEU A 121 -43.42 -1.52 34.70
N GLU A 122 -43.70 -1.88 33.45
CA GLU A 122 -45.07 -2.00 32.94
C GLU A 122 -45.88 -3.05 33.71
N GLN A 123 -45.27 -4.21 34.00
CA GLN A 123 -45.90 -5.28 34.79
C GLN A 123 -46.19 -4.82 36.23
N GLN A 124 -45.25 -4.11 36.87
CA GLN A 124 -45.42 -3.58 38.23
C GLN A 124 -46.56 -2.58 38.32
N VAL A 125 -46.71 -1.69 37.32
CA VAL A 125 -47.85 -0.77 37.25
C VAL A 125 -49.17 -1.54 37.13
N ALA A 126 -49.23 -2.53 36.25
CA ALA A 126 -50.43 -3.36 36.07
C ALA A 126 -50.79 -4.15 37.35
N ASP A 127 -49.80 -4.71 38.04
CA ASP A 127 -49.98 -5.45 39.28
C ASP A 127 -50.50 -4.54 40.40
N VAL A 128 -49.95 -3.32 40.55
CA VAL A 128 -50.43 -2.33 41.53
C VAL A 128 -51.88 -1.95 41.26
N GLN A 129 -52.26 -1.74 40.00
CA GLN A 129 -53.65 -1.45 39.61
C GLN A 129 -54.62 -2.59 39.97
N GLN A 130 -54.21 -3.85 39.80
CA GLN A 130 -55.03 -4.99 40.21
C GLN A 130 -55.20 -5.05 41.73
N VAL A 131 -54.14 -4.78 42.50
CA VAL A 131 -54.20 -4.79 43.97
C VAL A 131 -55.08 -3.65 44.47
N GLN A 132 -54.99 -2.45 43.90
CA GLN A 132 -55.89 -1.32 44.22
C GLN A 132 -57.36 -1.69 44.03
N ALA A 133 -57.70 -2.35 42.91
CA ALA A 133 -59.07 -2.77 42.63
C ALA A 133 -59.61 -3.75 43.68
N ARG A 134 -58.78 -4.72 44.13
CA ARG A 134 -59.16 -5.64 45.21
C ARG A 134 -59.31 -4.93 46.55
N THR A 135 -58.36 -4.06 46.91
CA THR A 135 -58.43 -3.30 48.17
C THR A 135 -59.61 -2.33 48.20
N ALA A 136 -60.02 -1.77 47.06
CA ALA A 136 -61.23 -0.95 46.96
C ALA A 136 -62.51 -1.76 47.20
N GLN A 137 -62.57 -3.01 46.72
CA GLN A 137 -63.68 -3.93 47.01
C GLN A 137 -63.73 -4.32 48.50
N GLU A 138 -62.57 -4.61 49.10
CA GLU A 138 -62.45 -4.89 50.54
C GLU A 138 -62.94 -3.71 51.39
N LEU A 139 -62.55 -2.49 51.01
CA LEU A 139 -63.01 -1.27 51.66
C LEU A 139 -64.54 -1.11 51.58
N ALA A 140 -65.13 -1.33 50.40
CA ALA A 140 -66.57 -1.27 50.21
C ALA A 140 -67.32 -2.32 51.05
N ALA A 141 -66.81 -3.55 51.08
CA ALA A 141 -67.38 -4.65 51.87
C ALA A 141 -67.29 -4.37 53.38
N ALA A 142 -66.15 -3.87 53.86
CA ALA A 142 -65.96 -3.52 55.28
C ALA A 142 -66.93 -2.41 55.73
N ARG A 143 -67.17 -1.41 54.86
CA ARG A 143 -68.16 -0.34 55.12
C ARG A 143 -69.59 -0.88 55.16
N LEU A 144 -69.97 -1.76 54.25
CA LEU A 144 -71.28 -2.42 54.25
C LEU A 144 -71.51 -3.27 55.50
N ALA A 145 -70.45 -3.91 56.01
CA ALA A 145 -70.49 -4.71 57.23
C ALA A 145 -70.43 -3.87 58.52
N GLY A 146 -70.25 -2.55 58.44
CA GLY A 146 -70.08 -1.67 59.60
C GLY A 146 -68.78 -1.90 60.39
N ASN A 147 -67.80 -2.57 59.78
CA ASN A 147 -66.50 -2.83 60.42
C ASN A 147 -65.55 -1.66 60.15
N GLU A 148 -65.59 -0.67 61.04
CA GLU A 148 -64.79 0.56 60.88
C GLU A 148 -63.27 0.31 60.91
N GLU A 149 -62.79 -0.64 61.72
CA GLU A 149 -61.37 -0.94 61.83
C GLU A 149 -60.83 -1.51 60.51
N ALA A 150 -61.52 -2.50 59.94
CA ALA A 150 -61.17 -3.09 58.65
C ALA A 150 -61.27 -2.07 57.51
N ALA A 151 -62.29 -1.19 57.55
CA ALA A 151 -62.44 -0.11 56.56
C ALA A 151 -61.27 0.90 56.64
N ASN A 152 -60.83 1.26 57.85
CA ASN A 152 -59.69 2.17 58.04
C ASN A 152 -58.38 1.54 57.58
N THR A 153 -58.15 0.24 57.85
CA THR A 153 -56.97 -0.48 57.35
C THR A 153 -56.96 -0.56 55.82
N ALA A 154 -58.08 -0.91 55.19
CA ALA A 154 -58.18 -0.99 53.74
C ALA A 154 -58.00 0.38 53.06
N ALA A 155 -58.55 1.45 53.66
CA ALA A 155 -58.37 2.82 53.17
C ALA A 155 -56.90 3.27 53.25
N ALA A 156 -56.20 2.97 54.35
CA ALA A 156 -54.77 3.28 54.49
C ALA A 156 -53.91 2.52 53.46
N ARG A 157 -54.23 1.24 53.21
CA ARG A 157 -53.52 0.44 52.20
C ARG A 157 -53.76 0.95 50.78
N LEU A 158 -54.98 1.38 50.47
CA LEU A 158 -55.30 1.98 49.17
C LEU A 158 -54.48 3.26 48.93
N ALA A 159 -54.38 4.14 49.93
CA ALA A 159 -53.56 5.34 49.84
C ALA A 159 -52.05 5.05 49.62
N GLN A 160 -51.52 3.98 50.22
CA GLN A 160 -50.14 3.54 49.99
C GLN A 160 -49.94 3.02 48.55
N LEU A 161 -50.92 2.30 48.01
CA LEU A 161 -50.87 1.80 46.63
C LEU A 161 -50.99 2.96 45.62
N ASP A 162 -51.82 3.96 45.89
CA ASP A 162 -51.91 5.17 45.07
C ASP A 162 -50.58 5.93 45.04
N GLN A 163 -49.90 6.04 46.19
CA GLN A 163 -48.57 6.65 46.26
C GLN A 163 -47.52 5.81 45.50
N LEU A 164 -47.59 4.48 45.58
CA LEU A 164 -46.70 3.59 44.84
C LEU A 164 -46.95 3.69 43.33
N GLN A 165 -48.21 3.70 42.89
CA GLN A 165 -48.57 3.90 41.49
C GLN A 165 -48.01 5.23 40.97
N ALA A 166 -48.24 6.33 41.70
CA ALA A 166 -47.73 7.64 41.33
C ALA A 166 -46.19 7.63 41.20
N SER A 167 -45.48 6.94 42.11
CA SER A 167 -44.01 6.82 42.02
C SER A 167 -43.54 5.98 40.83
N LEU A 168 -44.28 4.93 40.45
CA LEU A 168 -43.96 4.11 39.28
C LEU A 168 -44.26 4.85 37.98
N GLU A 169 -45.37 5.58 37.92
CA GLU A 169 -45.73 6.44 36.78
C GLU A 169 -44.75 7.62 36.64
N GLU A 170 -44.30 8.21 37.75
CA GLU A 170 -43.26 9.24 37.76
C GLU A 170 -41.91 8.66 37.32
N SER A 171 -41.55 7.45 37.75
CA SER A 171 -40.34 6.75 37.29
C SER A 171 -40.41 6.42 35.80
N GLN A 172 -41.57 6.01 35.29
CA GLN A 172 -41.82 5.77 33.87
C GLN A 172 -41.72 7.07 33.06
N GLN A 173 -42.39 8.15 33.51
CA GLN A 173 -42.32 9.46 32.87
C GLN A 173 -40.93 10.09 32.97
N ALA A 174 -40.21 9.91 34.07
CA ALA A 174 -38.83 10.38 34.23
C ALA A 174 -37.87 9.60 33.33
N ALA A 175 -38.08 8.29 33.19
CA ALA A 175 -37.36 7.48 32.21
C ALA A 175 -37.63 7.99 30.79
N GLU A 176 -38.88 8.31 30.45
CA GLU A 176 -39.28 8.84 29.12
C GLU A 176 -38.81 10.29 28.86
N GLN A 177 -38.96 11.21 29.82
CA GLN A 177 -38.63 12.64 29.69
C GLN A 177 -37.13 12.92 29.89
N GLY A 178 -36.48 12.20 30.81
CA GLY A 178 -35.03 12.20 31.00
C GLY A 178 -34.31 11.63 29.78
N PHE A 179 -34.91 10.63 29.12
CA PHE A 179 -34.54 10.23 27.77
C PHE A 179 -34.71 11.39 26.78
N GLY A 180 -35.93 11.90 26.59
CA GLY A 180 -36.26 12.79 25.47
C GLY A 180 -35.44 14.09 25.43
N ASN A 181 -35.30 14.76 26.56
CA ASN A 181 -34.53 16.01 26.64
C ASN A 181 -33.01 15.77 26.63
N GLY A 182 -32.54 14.69 27.26
CA GLY A 182 -31.12 14.30 27.25
C GLY A 182 -30.65 13.91 25.85
N PHE A 183 -31.46 13.15 25.11
CA PHE A 183 -31.16 12.72 23.75
C PHE A 183 -31.14 13.88 22.77
N ALA A 184 -32.05 14.85 22.88
CA ALA A 184 -32.04 16.01 21.99
C ALA A 184 -30.76 16.87 22.12
N GLN A 185 -30.19 16.97 23.32
CA GLN A 185 -28.89 17.62 23.53
C GLN A 185 -27.74 16.73 23.07
N ALA A 186 -27.76 15.43 23.39
CA ALA A 186 -26.75 14.48 22.93
C ALA A 186 -26.67 14.42 21.40
N PHE A 187 -27.80 14.35 20.71
CA PHE A 187 -27.86 14.37 19.24
C PHE A 187 -27.22 15.62 18.66
N ARG A 188 -27.53 16.81 19.19
CA ARG A 188 -26.91 18.06 18.72
C ARG A 188 -25.41 18.10 18.94
N ALA A 189 -24.93 17.64 20.10
CA ALA A 189 -23.50 17.58 20.39
C ALA A 189 -22.78 16.59 19.45
N VAL A 190 -23.41 15.46 19.20
CA VAL A 190 -22.93 14.44 18.26
C VAL A 190 -22.88 14.99 16.84
N ASP A 191 -23.94 15.64 16.35
CA ASP A 191 -24.00 16.26 15.02
C ASP A 191 -22.90 17.33 14.83
N GLN A 192 -22.65 18.16 15.84
CA GLN A 192 -21.58 19.18 15.81
C GLN A 192 -20.18 18.54 15.71
N ASN A 193 -19.90 17.56 16.58
CA ASN A 193 -18.61 16.86 16.57
C ASN A 193 -18.37 16.10 15.27
N ILE A 194 -19.40 15.46 14.71
CA ILE A 194 -19.32 14.77 13.42
C ILE A 194 -19.00 15.77 12.31
N GLY A 195 -19.61 16.96 12.31
CA GLY A 195 -19.37 17.98 11.29
C GLY A 195 -17.89 18.32 11.13
N GLU A 196 -17.18 18.51 12.24
CA GLU A 196 -15.73 18.79 12.23
C GLU A 196 -14.92 17.62 11.66
N VAL A 197 -15.27 16.40 12.07
CA VAL A 197 -14.59 15.17 11.70
C VAL A 197 -14.82 14.83 10.22
N ILE A 198 -16.01 15.07 9.69
CA ILE A 198 -16.34 14.93 8.26
C ILE A 198 -15.58 15.95 7.41
N ASN A 199 -15.47 17.20 7.86
CA ASN A 199 -14.71 18.22 7.14
C ASN A 199 -13.24 17.80 6.98
N LYS A 200 -12.65 17.20 8.02
CA LYS A 200 -11.29 16.66 7.94
C LYS A 200 -11.19 15.48 6.96
N ALA A 201 -12.18 14.59 6.92
CA ALA A 201 -12.20 13.51 5.95
C ALA A 201 -12.36 13.99 4.50
N ALA A 202 -12.98 15.13 4.26
CA ALA A 202 -13.10 15.69 2.91
C ALA A 202 -11.74 15.97 2.24
N GLU A 203 -10.67 16.14 3.01
CA GLU A 203 -9.30 16.28 2.49
C GLU A 203 -8.82 15.03 1.71
N PHE A 204 -9.43 13.86 1.98
CA PHE A 204 -9.13 12.59 1.28
C PHE A 204 -10.04 12.35 0.06
N GLY A 205 -10.82 13.34 -0.36
CA GLY A 205 -11.71 13.25 -1.52
C GLY A 205 -12.82 12.21 -1.37
N ASN A 206 -13.07 11.42 -2.42
CA ASN A 206 -14.19 10.47 -2.46
C ASN A 206 -14.14 9.42 -1.34
N ALA A 207 -12.95 8.90 -1.01
CA ALA A 207 -12.80 7.87 0.01
C ALA A 207 -13.13 8.40 1.41
N GLY A 208 -12.75 9.65 1.70
CA GLY A 208 -13.14 10.31 2.93
C GLY A 208 -14.62 10.65 2.99
N ALA A 209 -15.22 11.05 1.86
CA ALA A 209 -16.66 11.28 1.77
C ALA A 209 -17.48 9.99 2.01
N GLU A 210 -17.04 8.85 1.50
CA GLU A 210 -17.67 7.54 1.75
C GLU A 210 -17.57 7.13 3.23
N ALA A 211 -16.41 7.31 3.86
CA ALA A 211 -16.23 7.06 5.29
C ALA A 211 -17.17 7.95 6.12
N ALA A 212 -17.29 9.24 5.75
CA ALA A 212 -18.19 10.19 6.37
C ALA A 212 -19.65 9.77 6.25
N GLN A 213 -20.07 9.31 5.06
CA GLN A 213 -21.42 8.81 4.84
C GLN A 213 -21.72 7.59 5.73
N ARG A 214 -20.79 6.63 5.83
CA ARG A 214 -20.95 5.45 6.72
C ARG A 214 -21.11 5.84 8.18
N LEU A 215 -20.34 6.83 8.66
CA LEU A 215 -20.45 7.38 10.01
C LEU A 215 -21.84 8.01 10.22
N GLN A 216 -22.30 8.85 9.29
CA GLN A 216 -23.62 9.49 9.36
C GLN A 216 -24.75 8.45 9.40
N GLU A 217 -24.71 7.44 8.55
CA GLU A 217 -25.69 6.34 8.52
C GLU A 217 -25.65 5.49 9.81
N GLY A 218 -24.46 5.25 10.36
CA GLY A 218 -24.30 4.57 11.65
C GLY A 218 -24.95 5.33 12.79
N ILE A 219 -24.72 6.65 12.84
CA ILE A 219 -25.23 7.51 13.89
C ILE A 219 -26.73 7.75 13.73
N ALA A 220 -27.23 7.96 12.52
CA ALA A 220 -28.66 8.05 12.27
C ALA A 220 -29.42 6.81 12.76
N ARG A 221 -28.88 5.60 12.51
CA ARG A 221 -29.44 4.35 13.05
C ARG A 221 -29.41 4.31 14.58
N ALA A 222 -28.32 4.74 15.21
CA ALA A 222 -28.25 4.81 16.67
C ALA A 222 -29.28 5.81 17.24
N GLN A 223 -29.48 6.96 16.58
CA GLN A 223 -30.50 7.94 16.95
C GLN A 223 -31.92 7.38 16.82
N GLU A 224 -32.22 6.64 15.75
CA GLU A 224 -33.52 5.97 15.56
C GLU A 224 -33.77 4.91 16.65
N GLN A 225 -32.76 4.09 16.96
CA GLN A 225 -32.85 3.09 18.03
C GLN A 225 -33.04 3.72 19.41
N ALA A 226 -32.36 4.84 19.68
CA ALA A 226 -32.58 5.62 20.90
C ALA A 226 -34.00 6.19 20.98
N ARG A 227 -34.53 6.75 19.88
CA ARG A 227 -35.92 7.26 19.81
C ARG A 227 -36.96 6.16 19.98
N ALA A 228 -36.65 4.94 19.54
CA ALA A 228 -37.49 3.77 19.72
C ALA A 228 -37.39 3.16 21.13
N GLY A 229 -36.60 3.74 22.03
CA GLY A 229 -36.37 3.21 23.38
C GLY A 229 -35.49 1.96 23.42
N ILE A 230 -34.96 1.52 22.27
CA ILE A 230 -34.12 0.33 22.15
C ILE A 230 -32.76 0.59 22.81
N LEU A 231 -32.18 1.77 22.59
CA LEU A 231 -30.93 2.18 23.24
C LEU A 231 -31.20 3.16 24.37
N ASN A 232 -30.68 2.84 25.55
CA ASN A 232 -30.54 3.82 26.62
C ASN A 232 -29.39 4.80 26.34
N LYS A 233 -29.29 5.86 27.15
CA LYS A 233 -28.30 6.92 26.95
C LYS A 233 -26.87 6.37 26.90
N GLU A 234 -26.48 5.53 27.87
CA GLU A 234 -25.15 4.93 27.88
C GLU A 234 -24.91 4.04 26.66
N ALA A 235 -25.90 3.26 26.23
CA ALA A 235 -25.79 2.41 25.04
C ALA A 235 -25.70 3.23 23.74
N PHE A 236 -26.40 4.36 23.65
CA PHE A 236 -26.28 5.28 22.53
C PHE A 236 -24.91 5.95 22.50
N ASP A 237 -24.45 6.50 23.63
CA ASP A 237 -23.14 7.15 23.74
C ASP A 237 -22.02 6.16 23.37
N ALA A 238 -22.13 4.90 23.80
CA ALA A 238 -21.21 3.83 23.44
C ALA A 238 -21.26 3.49 21.93
N GLU A 239 -22.44 3.41 21.32
CA GLU A 239 -22.57 3.14 19.88
C GLU A 239 -22.01 4.30 19.06
N VAL A 240 -22.27 5.56 19.44
CA VAL A 240 -21.67 6.73 18.79
C VAL A 240 -20.15 6.71 18.89
N ALA A 241 -19.60 6.46 20.08
CA ALA A 241 -18.15 6.37 20.29
C ALA A 241 -17.53 5.26 19.42
N ARG A 242 -18.18 4.10 19.32
CA ARG A 242 -17.75 2.99 18.46
C ARG A 242 -17.75 3.39 16.98
N GLN A 243 -18.81 4.05 16.50
CA GLN A 243 -18.90 4.50 15.11
C GLN A 243 -17.80 5.55 14.81
N GLN A 244 -17.54 6.45 15.75
CA GLN A 244 -16.42 7.40 15.65
C GLN A 244 -15.07 6.69 15.61
N GLU A 245 -14.85 5.65 16.42
CA GLU A 245 -13.61 4.87 16.41
C GLU A 245 -13.38 4.18 15.06
N VAL A 246 -14.41 3.52 14.51
CA VAL A 246 -14.35 2.89 13.19
C VAL A 246 -13.99 3.93 12.12
N PHE A 247 -14.67 5.07 12.14
CA PHE A 247 -14.38 6.17 11.22
C PHE A 247 -12.93 6.68 11.39
N ASN A 248 -12.47 6.90 12.61
CA ASN A 248 -11.12 7.39 12.89
C ASN A 248 -10.06 6.41 12.37
N LYS A 249 -10.28 5.10 12.53
CA LYS A 249 -9.42 4.05 11.95
C LYS A 249 -9.43 4.08 10.42
N GLU A 250 -10.59 4.29 9.79
CA GLU A 250 -10.68 4.44 8.33
C GLU A 250 -9.90 5.68 7.85
N VAL A 251 -10.06 6.83 8.51
CA VAL A 251 -9.33 8.06 8.19
C VAL A 251 -7.82 7.89 8.40
N GLU A 252 -7.39 7.26 9.49
CA GLU A 252 -5.97 6.98 9.74
C GLU A 252 -5.36 6.11 8.64
N ASN A 253 -6.10 5.11 8.15
CA ASN A 253 -5.67 4.28 7.02
C ASN A 253 -5.59 5.08 5.71
N LEU A 254 -6.53 6.02 5.48
CA LEU A 254 -6.46 6.94 4.35
C LEU A 254 -5.23 7.85 4.44
N GLU A 255 -4.94 8.41 5.62
CA GLU A 255 -3.75 9.21 5.89
C GLU A 255 -2.46 8.44 5.62
N LYS A 256 -2.35 7.20 6.10
CA LYS A 256 -1.21 6.31 5.84
C LYS A 256 -1.04 6.05 4.35
N THR A 257 -2.14 5.77 3.65
CA THR A 257 -2.13 5.49 2.21
C THR A 257 -1.69 6.71 1.41
N ASP A 258 -2.20 7.91 1.73
CA ASP A 258 -1.81 9.16 1.06
C ASP A 258 -0.34 9.51 1.34
N ARG A 259 0.14 9.30 2.57
CA ARG A 259 1.56 9.47 2.92
C ARG A 259 2.46 8.54 2.11
N LEU A 260 2.10 7.26 2.01
CA LEU A 260 2.82 6.27 1.19
C LEU A 260 2.82 6.66 -0.28
N ARG A 261 1.68 7.14 -0.81
CA ARG A 261 1.58 7.62 -2.18
C ARG A 261 2.51 8.81 -2.43
N LYS A 262 2.52 9.80 -1.54
CA LYS A 262 3.41 10.97 -1.62
C LYS A 262 4.89 10.56 -1.58
N GLN A 263 5.26 9.67 -0.65
CA GLN A 263 6.62 9.12 -0.58
C GLN A 263 7.04 8.43 -1.87
N LYS A 264 6.17 7.58 -2.45
CA LYS A 264 6.44 6.93 -3.73
C LYS A 264 6.57 7.91 -4.89
N ILE A 265 5.79 9.00 -4.90
CA ILE A 265 5.92 10.05 -5.93
C ILE A 265 7.28 10.74 -5.79
N GLU A 266 7.68 11.10 -4.58
CA GLU A 266 8.98 11.74 -4.32
C GLU A 266 10.16 10.81 -4.66
N GLU A 267 10.08 9.53 -4.29
CA GLU A 267 11.08 8.52 -4.64
C GLU A 267 11.19 8.34 -6.16
N ASN A 268 10.06 8.22 -6.86
CA ASN A 268 10.06 8.14 -8.32
C ASN A 268 10.60 9.42 -8.98
N ALA A 269 10.34 10.60 -8.41
CA ALA A 269 10.90 11.85 -8.89
C ALA A 269 12.44 11.86 -8.76
N LYS A 270 12.97 11.42 -7.60
CA LYS A 270 14.43 11.28 -7.39
C LYS A 270 15.06 10.27 -8.35
N LEU A 271 14.40 9.13 -8.57
CA LEU A 271 14.88 8.12 -9.53
C LEU A 271 14.92 8.67 -10.97
N ARG A 272 13.90 9.43 -11.37
CA ARG A 272 13.89 10.11 -12.69
C ARG A 272 15.01 11.12 -12.81
N GLU A 273 15.21 11.96 -11.80
CA GLU A 273 16.31 12.93 -11.78
C GLU A 273 17.69 12.24 -11.90
N GLN A 274 17.89 11.13 -11.19
CA GLN A 274 19.11 10.34 -11.30
C GLN A 274 19.29 9.73 -12.70
N ALA A 275 18.22 9.18 -13.28
CA ALA A 275 18.25 8.60 -14.63
C ALA A 275 18.55 9.68 -15.69
N GLU A 276 17.94 10.86 -15.57
CA GLU A 276 18.22 12.00 -16.45
C GLU A 276 19.67 12.47 -16.32
N ALA A 277 20.19 12.60 -15.09
CA ALA A 277 21.59 12.97 -14.86
C ALA A 277 22.57 11.95 -15.45
N GLN A 278 22.26 10.65 -15.38
CA GLN A 278 23.05 9.60 -16.02
C GLN A 278 22.97 9.67 -17.54
N ALA A 279 21.79 9.90 -18.11
CA ALA A 279 21.60 10.05 -19.55
C ALA A 279 22.37 11.26 -20.11
N VAL A 280 22.38 12.39 -19.39
CA VAL A 280 23.17 13.57 -19.75
C VAL A 280 24.67 13.25 -19.75
N LYS A 281 25.19 12.57 -18.73
CA LYS A 281 26.60 12.13 -18.69
C LYS A 281 26.96 11.23 -19.87
N GLN A 282 26.12 10.25 -20.19
CA GLN A 282 26.32 9.36 -21.34
C GLN A 282 26.28 10.13 -22.66
N ALA A 283 25.38 11.10 -22.81
CA ALA A 283 25.31 11.95 -23.99
C ALA A 283 26.56 12.84 -24.14
N GLU A 284 27.06 13.42 -23.04
CA GLU A 284 28.31 14.18 -23.04
C GLU A 284 29.52 13.33 -23.45
N GLU A 285 29.61 12.10 -22.93
CA GLU A 285 30.65 11.15 -23.33
C GLU A 285 30.55 10.77 -24.81
N ALA A 286 29.35 10.50 -25.31
CA ALA A 286 29.11 10.21 -26.72
C ALA A 286 29.50 11.39 -27.64
N VAL A 287 29.16 12.63 -27.24
CA VAL A 287 29.57 13.84 -27.97
C VAL A 287 31.09 13.98 -27.98
N LYS A 288 31.78 13.73 -26.85
CA LYS A 288 33.25 13.76 -26.78
C LYS A 288 33.87 12.70 -27.72
N GLN A 289 33.35 11.48 -27.71
CA GLN A 289 33.81 10.41 -28.61
C GLN A 289 33.60 10.79 -30.08
N GLN A 290 32.44 11.36 -30.42
CA GLN A 290 32.15 11.82 -31.78
C GLN A 290 33.11 12.94 -32.21
N GLN A 291 33.40 13.90 -31.34
CA GLN A 291 34.37 14.97 -31.61
C GLN A 291 35.78 14.42 -31.86
N GLN A 292 36.21 13.44 -31.07
CA GLN A 292 37.51 12.78 -31.28
C GLN A 292 37.56 12.08 -32.63
N LEU A 293 36.49 11.39 -33.03
CA LEU A 293 36.41 10.73 -34.34
C LEU A 293 36.48 11.73 -35.50
N ILE A 294 35.79 12.87 -35.39
CA ILE A 294 35.87 13.96 -36.39
C ILE A 294 37.30 14.51 -36.48
N GLN A 295 37.98 14.73 -35.34
CA GLN A 295 39.37 15.19 -35.33
C GLN A 295 40.32 14.19 -35.98
N GLN A 296 40.13 12.88 -35.72
CA GLN A 296 40.91 11.82 -36.36
C GLN A 296 40.70 11.81 -37.88
N GLN A 297 39.45 11.89 -38.35
CA GLN A 297 39.14 11.95 -39.79
C GLN A 297 39.74 13.20 -40.46
N GLN A 298 39.68 14.36 -39.81
CA GLN A 298 40.31 15.58 -40.33
C GLN A 298 41.84 15.44 -40.43
N ALA A 299 42.47 14.83 -39.43
CA ALA A 299 43.91 14.58 -39.44
C ALA A 299 44.32 13.58 -40.55
N GLU A 300 43.54 12.53 -40.77
CA GLU A 300 43.75 11.59 -41.87
C GLU A 300 43.58 12.26 -43.24
N TYR A 301 42.54 13.07 -43.41
CA TYR A 301 42.32 13.82 -44.64
C TYR A 301 43.47 14.80 -44.93
N ALA A 302 43.97 15.50 -43.91
CA ALA A 302 45.14 16.37 -44.03
C ALA A 302 46.40 15.59 -44.45
N LYS A 303 46.65 14.41 -43.85
CA LYS A 303 47.76 13.53 -44.25
C LYS A 303 47.62 13.06 -45.70
N GLN A 304 46.41 12.70 -46.13
CA GLN A 304 46.14 12.29 -47.51
C GLN A 304 46.41 13.43 -48.49
N GLN A 305 45.98 14.65 -48.19
CA GLN A 305 46.28 15.82 -49.02
C GLN A 305 47.79 16.09 -49.12
N GLN A 306 48.53 15.98 -48.00
CA GLN A 306 49.98 16.12 -48.01
C GLN A 306 50.67 15.05 -48.85
N ALA A 307 50.20 13.79 -48.77
CA ALA A 307 50.74 12.69 -49.56
C ALA A 307 50.52 12.93 -51.07
N VAL A 308 49.30 13.31 -51.47
CA VAL A 308 48.97 13.65 -52.87
C VAL A 308 49.81 14.83 -53.35
N ALA A 309 49.97 15.89 -52.55
CA ALA A 309 50.80 17.03 -52.90
C ALA A 309 52.28 16.65 -53.06
N ALA A 310 52.81 15.79 -52.17
CA ALA A 310 54.18 15.29 -52.26
C ALA A 310 54.40 14.41 -53.50
N GLU A 311 53.42 13.58 -53.87
CA GLU A 311 53.46 12.76 -55.08
C GLU A 311 53.43 13.63 -56.35
N GLN A 312 52.56 14.65 -56.38
CA GLN A 312 52.52 15.63 -57.47
C GLN A 312 53.85 16.38 -57.60
N ALA A 313 54.48 16.76 -56.48
CA ALA A 313 55.78 17.41 -56.48
C ALA A 313 56.89 16.49 -57.02
N ARG A 314 56.91 15.21 -56.62
CA ARG A 314 57.85 14.21 -57.17
C ARG A 314 57.66 14.01 -58.67
N PHE A 315 56.42 13.89 -59.12
CA PHE A 315 56.11 13.75 -60.54
C PHE A 315 56.54 14.98 -61.34
N ALA A 316 56.33 16.19 -60.80
CA ALA A 316 56.80 17.43 -61.43
C ALA A 316 58.33 17.52 -61.51
N GLU A 317 59.05 17.05 -60.49
CA GLU A 317 60.52 16.99 -60.50
C GLU A 317 61.03 15.96 -61.51
N GLU A 318 60.43 14.77 -61.58
CA GLU A 318 60.75 13.75 -62.58
C GLU A 318 60.52 14.26 -63.99
N ARG A 319 59.40 14.95 -64.25
CA ARG A 319 59.14 15.60 -65.54
C ARG A 319 60.21 16.64 -65.89
N ARG A 320 60.60 17.50 -64.94
CA ARG A 320 61.68 18.49 -65.17
C ARG A 320 63.01 17.81 -65.49
N LYS A 321 63.37 16.73 -64.79
CA LYS A 321 64.57 15.95 -65.07
C LYS A 321 64.51 15.30 -66.46
N ALA A 322 63.34 14.76 -66.85
CA ALA A 322 63.14 14.20 -68.18
C ALA A 322 63.25 15.26 -69.28
N GLU A 323 62.61 16.43 -69.10
CA GLU A 323 62.68 17.57 -70.02
C GLU A 323 64.13 18.09 -70.15
N GLN A 324 64.88 18.17 -69.04
CA GLN A 324 66.31 18.52 -69.07
C GLN A 324 67.14 17.48 -69.81
N ALA A 325 66.93 16.18 -69.55
CA ALA A 325 67.64 15.11 -70.24
C ALA A 325 67.33 15.08 -71.74
N GLU A 326 66.08 15.33 -72.14
CA GLU A 326 65.71 15.49 -73.55
C GLU A 326 66.36 16.71 -74.20
N PHE A 327 66.36 17.86 -73.51
CA PHE A 327 67.04 19.06 -73.98
C PHE A 327 68.54 18.81 -74.17
N GLU A 328 69.20 18.14 -73.22
CA GLU A 328 70.60 17.76 -73.32
C GLU A 328 70.85 16.85 -74.53
N ARG A 329 70.01 15.82 -74.74
CA ARG A 329 70.07 14.95 -75.94
C ARG A 329 69.92 15.75 -77.23
N GLN A 330 68.96 16.66 -77.29
CA GLN A 330 68.77 17.54 -78.47
C GLN A 330 69.99 18.45 -78.68
N SER A 331 70.54 19.03 -77.62
CA SER A 331 71.73 19.88 -77.68
C SER A 331 72.99 19.13 -78.15
N ALA A 332 73.16 17.88 -77.71
CA ALA A 332 74.24 17.01 -78.13
C ALA A 332 74.10 16.65 -79.62
N ARG A 333 72.88 16.31 -80.05
CA ARG A 333 72.57 16.04 -81.46
C ARG A 333 72.83 17.25 -82.36
N ILE A 334 72.48 18.47 -81.93
CA ILE A 334 72.81 19.70 -82.65
C ILE A 334 74.32 19.92 -82.72
N ARG A 335 75.06 19.68 -81.62
CA ARG A 335 76.53 19.77 -81.62
C ARG A 335 77.15 18.78 -82.61
N GLU A 336 76.67 17.53 -82.65
CA GLU A 336 77.09 16.53 -83.63
C GLU A 336 76.77 16.93 -85.08
N LEU A 337 75.58 17.49 -85.33
CA LEU A 337 75.22 17.98 -86.66
C LEU A 337 76.10 19.17 -87.10
N ASN A 338 76.45 20.08 -86.20
CA ASN A 338 77.34 21.20 -86.49
C ASN A 338 78.79 20.77 -86.74
N THR A 339 79.28 19.71 -86.08
CA THR A 339 80.62 19.16 -86.35
C THR A 339 80.68 18.33 -87.64
N LEU A 340 79.56 17.73 -88.06
CA LEU A 340 79.42 17.14 -89.40
C LEU A 340 79.34 18.21 -90.49
N GLY A 341 78.69 19.35 -90.22
CA GLY A 341 78.65 20.51 -91.12
C GLY A 341 80.03 21.12 -91.40
N SER A 342 80.94 21.15 -90.42
CA SER A 342 82.30 21.70 -90.61
C SER A 342 83.28 20.75 -91.32
N ARG A 343 82.99 19.44 -91.39
CA ARG A 343 83.81 18.47 -92.16
C ARG A 343 83.50 18.43 -93.65
N THR A 344 82.46 19.12 -94.12
CA THR A 344 82.05 19.09 -95.54
C THR A 344 82.40 20.37 -96.32
N VAL A 345 83.14 21.30 -95.73
CA VAL A 345 83.75 22.44 -96.46
C VAL A 345 85.27 22.43 -96.29
N SER A 346 85.87 21.31 -96.70
CA SER A 346 87.30 21.21 -97.00
C SER A 346 87.46 20.55 -98.36
N THR A 347 87.04 21.25 -99.42
CA THR A 347 87.49 20.99 -100.79
C THR A 347 87.49 22.30 -101.58
N ALA A 348 88.65 22.58 -102.18
CA ALA A 348 88.96 23.57 -103.23
C ALA A 348 88.70 25.05 -102.86
N ASP A 349 89.69 25.88 -102.53
CA ASP A 349 90.89 26.23 -103.32
C ASP A 349 90.59 26.39 -104.82
N ILE A 350 90.05 27.55 -105.20
CA ILE A 350 90.19 28.08 -106.56
C ILE A 350 90.53 29.58 -106.48
N ARG A 351 91.81 29.82 -106.72
CA ARG A 351 92.54 31.01 -107.18
C ARG A 351 91.78 31.97 -108.12
N THR A 352 92.36 33.19 -108.18
CA THR A 352 92.40 34.17 -109.29
C THR A 352 91.09 34.91 -109.59
N GLN A 353 91.00 36.24 -109.70
CA GLN A 353 91.96 37.33 -109.98
C GLN A 353 91.50 38.60 -109.27
#